data_AF-A0AAV2STJ7-F1
#
_entry.id   AF-A0AAV2STJ7-F1
#
_cell.length_a   1.000
_cell.length_b   1.000
_cell.length_c   1.000
_cell.angle_alpha   90.00
_cell.angle_beta   90.00
_cell.angle_gamma   90.00
#
_symmetry.space_group_name_H-M   'P 1'
#
loop_
_entity.id
_entity.type
_entity.pdbx_description
1 polymer ?
#
loop_
_entity_poly.entity_id
_entity_poly.type
_entity_poly.pdbx_seq_one_letter_code
_entity_poly.pdbx_strand_id
1 'polypeptide(L)'
;MLETSWLWHFKVLYVLFQASHIFIAAFALVFGDPLRLVNGYDSFGNVCGSDNSELALENHEGLHFYGYDATDLKYVFFFNVSNLEESLKLCVKECPDQRLDTLQDVHDFYNRTGSKLCRYGF
;
A
#
# COMPACT_ATOMS: atom_id res chain seq x y z
N MET A 1 4.22 16.39 52.16
CA MET A 1 5.26 15.49 51.62
C MET A 1 4.70 14.25 50.92
N LEU A 2 3.57 13.67 51.36
CA LEU A 2 2.94 12.52 50.68
C LEU A 2 2.31 12.89 49.32
N GLU A 3 1.65 14.04 49.18
CA GLU A 3 0.99 14.45 47.93
C GLU A 3 1.95 14.69 46.75
N THR A 4 3.13 15.24 47.00
CA THR A 4 4.14 15.49 45.96
C THR A 4 4.81 14.21 45.45
N SER A 5 4.83 13.16 46.28
CA SER A 5 5.43 11.87 45.92
C SER A 5 4.62 11.14 44.85
N TRP A 6 3.30 11.08 44.98
CA TRP A 6 2.42 10.45 43.99
C TRP A 6 2.46 11.13 42.62
N LEU A 7 2.51 12.47 42.61
CA LEU A 7 2.64 13.26 41.40
C LEU A 7 3.95 12.98 40.65
N TRP A 8 5.03 12.68 41.38
CA TRP A 8 6.32 12.35 40.76
C TRP A 8 6.29 10.99 40.07
N HIS A 9 5.72 9.98 40.72
CA HIS A 9 5.54 8.65 40.11
C HIS A 9 4.67 8.70 38.86
N PHE A 10 3.54 9.42 38.91
CA PHE A 10 2.65 9.57 37.75
C PHE A 10 3.35 10.26 36.57
N LYS A 11 4.14 11.32 36.84
CA LYS A 11 4.93 12.00 35.81
C LYS A 11 5.95 11.08 35.16
N VAL A 12 6.66 10.26 35.94
CA VAL A 12 7.62 9.29 35.39
C VAL A 12 6.92 8.28 34.50
N LEU A 13 5.80 7.71 34.95
CA LEU A 13 5.01 6.77 34.15
C LEU A 13 4.52 7.40 32.85
N TYR A 14 4.03 8.64 32.90
CA TYR A 14 3.59 9.38 31.71
C TYR A 14 4.75 9.61 30.72
N VAL A 15 5.92 10.04 31.20
CA VAL A 15 7.09 10.25 30.34
C VAL A 15 7.57 8.94 29.71
N LEU A 16 7.61 7.84 30.47
CA LEU A 16 7.98 6.53 29.95
C LEU A 16 6.98 6.04 28.89
N PHE A 17 5.69 6.22 29.13
CA PHE A 17 4.64 5.87 28.17
C PHE A 17 4.79 6.65 26.86
N GLN A 18 5.05 7.96 26.95
CA GLN A 18 5.27 8.79 25.76
C GLN A 18 6.55 8.42 25.01
N ALA A 19 7.64 8.13 25.74
CA ALA A 19 8.87 7.66 25.12
C ALA A 19 8.66 6.34 24.35
N SER A 20 7.88 5.41 24.90
CA SER A 20 7.52 4.15 24.22
C SER A 20 6.72 4.38 22.95
N HIS A 21 5.75 5.30 22.95
CA HIS A 21 4.99 5.64 21.75
C HIS A 21 5.86 6.26 20.65
N ILE A 22 6.76 7.18 21.02
CA ILE A 22 7.71 7.79 20.08
C ILE A 22 8.63 6.71 19.49
N PHE A 23 9.12 5.79 20.32
CA PHE A 23 9.96 4.68 19.87
C PHE A 23 9.23 3.78 18.86
N ILE A 24 7.99 3.36 19.17
CA ILE A 24 7.20 2.51 18.26
C ILE A 24 6.91 3.25 16.95
N ALA A 25 6.57 4.54 17.00
CA ALA A 25 6.33 5.34 15.80
C ALA A 25 7.59 5.47 14.92
N ALA A 26 8.74 5.76 15.53
CA ALA A 26 10.01 5.83 14.81
C ALA A 26 10.39 4.47 14.20
N PHE A 27 10.21 3.38 14.95
CA PHE A 27 10.45 2.02 14.45
C PHE A 27 9.57 1.71 13.23
N ALA A 28 8.27 2.02 13.30
CA ALA A 28 7.34 1.81 12.20
C ALA A 28 7.68 2.64 10.94
N LEU A 29 8.23 3.84 11.11
CA LEU A 29 8.65 4.70 9.98
C LEU A 29 9.96 4.25 9.34
N VAL A 30 10.91 3.74 10.13
CA VAL A 30 12.23 3.32 9.64
C VAL A 30 12.18 1.94 9.01
N PHE A 31 11.45 1.00 9.62
CA PHE A 31 11.43 -0.40 9.18
C PHE A 31 10.13 -0.81 8.50
N GLY A 32 9.10 0.04 8.55
CA GLY A 32 7.85 -0.18 7.82
C GLY A 32 7.82 0.58 6.50
N ASP A 33 6.72 0.41 5.78
CA ASP A 33 6.43 1.12 4.54
C ASP A 33 5.16 1.95 4.73
N PRO A 34 5.27 3.23 5.15
CA PRO A 34 4.11 4.08 5.36
C PRO A 34 3.38 4.43 4.06
N LEU A 35 4.04 4.31 2.89
CA LEU A 35 3.41 4.60 1.60
C LEU A 35 2.32 3.58 1.26
N ARG A 36 2.43 2.34 1.74
CA ARG A 36 1.36 1.34 1.62
C ARG A 36 0.04 1.77 2.25
N LEU A 37 0.09 2.57 3.32
CA LEU A 37 -1.11 3.07 4.00
C LEU A 37 -1.73 4.26 3.25
N VAL A 38 -0.91 5.11 2.63
CA VAL A 38 -1.35 6.33 1.96
C VAL A 38 -1.77 6.06 0.51
N ASN A 39 -0.96 5.32 -0.24
CA ASN A 39 -1.18 5.07 -1.67
C ASN A 39 -1.90 3.75 -1.94
N GLY A 40 -1.92 2.83 -0.97
CA GLY A 40 -2.39 1.47 -1.16
C GLY A 40 -1.40 0.58 -1.91
N TYR A 41 -1.74 -0.70 -2.02
CA TYR A 41 -0.88 -1.71 -2.64
C TYR A 41 -1.72 -2.71 -3.46
N ASP A 42 -1.10 -3.30 -4.48
CA ASP A 42 -1.72 -4.32 -5.31
C ASP A 42 -1.68 -5.72 -4.65
N SER A 43 -2.33 -6.70 -5.26
CA SER A 43 -2.35 -8.08 -4.73
C SER A 43 -0.99 -8.78 -4.76
N PHE A 44 0.02 -8.20 -5.44
CA PHE A 44 1.36 -8.75 -5.52
C PHE A 44 2.31 -8.10 -4.51
N GLY A 45 1.88 -7.01 -3.85
CA GLY A 45 2.64 -6.32 -2.81
C GLY A 45 3.35 -5.05 -3.28
N ASN A 46 3.12 -4.59 -4.51
CA ASN A 46 3.67 -3.32 -4.98
C ASN A 46 2.87 -2.15 -4.42
N VAL A 47 3.55 -1.10 -4.00
CA VAL A 47 2.94 0.16 -3.60
C VAL A 47 2.63 0.98 -4.83
N CYS A 48 1.38 1.41 -4.95
CA CYS A 48 0.96 2.24 -6.08
C CYS A 48 1.60 3.64 -5.98
N GLY A 49 1.97 4.23 -7.11
CA GLY A 49 2.60 5.55 -7.16
C GLY A 49 4.01 5.62 -6.55
N SER A 50 4.69 4.48 -6.37
CA SER A 50 6.05 4.39 -5.85
C SER A 50 6.93 3.52 -6.74
N ASP A 51 8.24 3.74 -6.68
CA ASP A 51 9.22 2.80 -7.20
C ASP A 51 9.34 1.62 -6.22
N ASN A 52 9.13 0.40 -6.72
CA ASN A 52 9.24 -0.84 -5.96
C ASN A 52 10.44 -1.69 -6.40
N SER A 53 11.34 -1.15 -7.23
CA SER A 53 12.49 -1.88 -7.78
C SER A 53 13.41 -2.47 -6.70
N GLU A 54 13.50 -1.82 -5.54
CA GLU A 54 14.23 -2.33 -4.38
C GLU A 54 13.65 -3.66 -3.87
N LEU A 55 12.33 -3.87 -3.96
CA LEU A 55 11.68 -5.11 -3.55
C LEU A 55 12.06 -6.28 -4.46
N ALA A 56 12.26 -6.04 -5.76
CA ALA A 56 12.64 -7.09 -6.72
C ALA A 56 14.04 -7.66 -6.45
N LEU A 57 14.91 -6.88 -5.80
CA LEU A 57 16.31 -7.25 -5.54
C LEU A 57 16.48 -8.22 -4.34
N GLU A 58 15.45 -8.40 -3.50
CA GLU A 58 15.52 -9.24 -2.28
C GLU A 58 15.22 -10.75 -2.48
N ASN A 59 15.62 -11.35 -3.61
CA ASN A 59 15.56 -12.81 -3.90
C ASN A 59 14.26 -13.39 -4.51
N HIS A 60 13.57 -12.66 -5.38
CA HIS A 60 12.45 -13.22 -6.17
C HIS A 60 12.69 -13.10 -7.67
N GLU A 61 13.77 -13.72 -8.17
CA GLU A 61 13.97 -13.93 -9.61
C GLU A 61 12.80 -14.77 -10.17
N GLY A 62 11.87 -14.13 -10.89
CA GLY A 62 10.85 -14.83 -11.68
C GLY A 62 9.40 -14.37 -11.50
N LEU A 63 9.08 -13.47 -10.57
CA LEU A 63 7.73 -12.93 -10.42
C LEU A 63 7.60 -11.60 -11.18
N HIS A 64 7.23 -11.65 -12.46
CA HIS A 64 7.03 -10.47 -13.32
C HIS A 64 6.10 -9.38 -12.74
N PHE A 65 5.26 -9.74 -11.77
CA PHE A 65 4.30 -8.83 -11.13
C PHE A 65 4.77 -8.29 -9.77
N TYR A 66 5.99 -8.59 -9.34
CA TYR A 66 6.54 -8.14 -8.05
C TYR A 66 7.73 -7.20 -8.24
N GLY A 67 7.79 -6.14 -7.44
CA GLY A 67 8.89 -5.18 -7.40
C GLY A 67 9.09 -4.38 -8.68
N TYR A 68 8.03 -4.07 -9.43
CA TYR A 68 8.12 -3.23 -10.62
C TYR A 68 7.86 -1.75 -10.29
N ASP A 69 8.40 -0.84 -11.10
CA ASP A 69 8.16 0.59 -10.95
C ASP A 69 6.68 0.93 -11.20
N ALA A 70 5.99 1.35 -10.14
CA ALA A 70 4.58 1.73 -10.16
C ALA A 70 4.39 3.24 -9.97
N THR A 71 5.44 4.06 -10.17
CA THR A 71 5.41 5.52 -9.98
C THR A 71 4.30 6.20 -10.80
N ASP A 72 4.05 5.71 -12.02
CA ASP A 72 2.99 6.20 -12.91
C ASP A 72 1.61 5.57 -12.65
N LEU A 73 1.52 4.57 -11.77
CA LEU A 73 0.30 3.82 -11.46
C LEU A 73 -0.21 4.20 -10.07
N LYS A 74 -0.91 5.34 -9.98
CA LYS A 74 -1.22 6.00 -8.70
C LYS A 74 -2.49 5.49 -8.01
N TYR A 75 -3.31 4.69 -8.68
CA TYR A 75 -4.61 4.27 -8.15
C TYR A 75 -4.67 2.76 -7.93
N VAL A 76 -5.41 2.33 -6.91
CA VAL A 76 -5.72 0.92 -6.65
C VAL A 76 -7.07 0.57 -7.27
N PHE A 77 -7.08 -0.36 -8.21
CA PHE A 77 -8.30 -0.89 -8.80
C PHE A 77 -8.67 -2.23 -8.16
N PHE A 78 -9.92 -2.35 -7.68
CA PHE A 78 -10.48 -3.56 -7.10
C PHE A 78 -11.43 -4.22 -8.11
N PHE A 79 -11.19 -5.48 -8.44
CA PHE A 79 -12.07 -6.24 -9.35
C PHE A 79 -13.44 -6.57 -8.74
N ASN A 80 -13.49 -6.72 -7.42
CA ASN A 80 -14.71 -7.00 -6.68
C ASN A 80 -14.82 -6.07 -5.47
N VAL A 81 -15.59 -5.01 -5.64
CA VAL A 81 -15.88 -4.03 -4.58
C VAL A 81 -16.71 -4.60 -3.43
N SER A 82 -17.43 -5.71 -3.64
CA SER A 82 -18.23 -6.36 -2.59
C SER A 82 -17.38 -7.18 -1.61
N ASN A 83 -16.15 -7.54 -1.99
CA ASN A 83 -15.20 -8.26 -1.13
C ASN A 83 -13.79 -7.67 -1.33
N LEU A 84 -13.51 -6.58 -0.64
CA LEU A 84 -12.25 -5.84 -0.77
C LEU A 84 -11.02 -6.60 -0.27
N GLU A 85 -11.19 -7.56 0.65
CA GLU A 85 -10.07 -8.31 1.21
C GLU A 85 -9.55 -9.35 0.23
N GLU A 86 -10.46 -10.14 -0.37
CA GLU A 86 -10.12 -11.24 -1.28
C GLU A 86 -10.12 -10.81 -2.76
N SER A 87 -10.58 -9.61 -3.08
CA SER A 87 -10.54 -9.09 -4.45
C SER A 87 -9.10 -8.99 -4.95
N LEU A 88 -8.91 -9.34 -6.22
CA LEU A 88 -7.72 -8.93 -6.96
C LEU A 88 -7.63 -7.40 -6.97
N LYS A 89 -6.42 -6.89 -6.70
CA LYS A 89 -6.08 -5.46 -6.65
C LYS A 89 -4.92 -5.23 -7.61
N LEU A 90 -5.00 -4.16 -8.39
CA LEU A 90 -3.93 -3.74 -9.31
C LEU A 90 -3.65 -2.25 -9.15
N CYS A 91 -2.37 -1.89 -9.25
CA CYS A 91 -2.00 -0.49 -9.46
C CYS A 91 -2.32 -0.11 -10.91
N VAL A 92 -3.05 0.98 -11.11
CA VAL A 92 -3.47 1.48 -12.43
C VAL A 92 -3.18 2.97 -12.55
N LYS A 93 -2.98 3.43 -13.79
CA LYS A 93 -2.76 4.84 -14.10
C LYS A 93 -4.04 5.66 -13.99
N GLU A 94 -5.16 5.06 -14.35
CA GLU A 94 -6.50 5.65 -14.33
C GLU A 94 -7.51 4.56 -13.97
N CYS A 95 -8.51 4.89 -13.18
CA CYS A 95 -9.63 4.00 -12.87
C CYS A 95 -10.72 4.13 -13.94
N PRO A 96 -11.42 3.03 -14.31
CA PRO A 96 -12.57 3.10 -15.20
C PRO A 96 -13.65 4.05 -14.68
N ASP A 97 -14.09 4.95 -15.54
CA ASP A 97 -15.18 5.91 -15.32
C ASP A 97 -16.56 5.32 -15.65
N GLN A 98 -16.57 4.16 -16.27
CA GLN A 98 -17.76 3.38 -16.63
C GLN A 98 -17.55 1.90 -16.32
N ARG A 99 -18.64 1.13 -16.33
CA ARG A 99 -18.55 -0.33 -16.27
C ARG A 99 -17.95 -0.86 -17.57
N LEU A 100 -17.02 -1.79 -17.42
CA LEU A 100 -16.39 -2.51 -18.52
C LEU A 100 -16.97 -3.92 -18.50
N ASP A 101 -18.04 -4.15 -19.27
CA ASP A 101 -18.79 -5.41 -19.24
C ASP A 101 -18.27 -6.41 -20.29
N THR A 102 -17.56 -5.93 -21.32
CA THR A 102 -17.01 -6.73 -22.40
C THR A 102 -15.49 -6.61 -22.50
N LEU A 103 -14.85 -7.60 -23.14
CA LEU A 103 -13.41 -7.53 -23.46
C LEU A 103 -13.08 -6.34 -24.37
N GLN A 104 -14.01 -5.93 -25.23
CA GLN A 104 -13.83 -4.76 -26.08
C GLN A 104 -13.73 -3.49 -25.26
N ASP A 105 -14.59 -3.33 -24.25
CA ASP A 105 -14.55 -2.16 -23.35
C ASP A 105 -13.21 -2.06 -22.62
N VAL A 106 -12.66 -3.20 -22.17
CA VAL A 106 -11.34 -3.25 -21.53
C VAL A 106 -10.23 -2.88 -22.51
N HIS A 107 -10.31 -3.35 -23.75
CA HIS A 107 -9.32 -3.03 -24.78
C HIS A 107 -9.37 -1.55 -25.18
N ASP A 108 -10.56 -0.98 -25.33
CA ASP A 108 -10.76 0.43 -25.64
C ASP A 108 -10.31 1.33 -24.48
N PHE A 109 -10.56 0.91 -23.23
CA PHE A 109 -10.04 1.57 -22.05
C PHE A 109 -8.51 1.57 -22.00
N TYR A 110 -7.87 0.43 -22.31
CA TYR A 110 -6.41 0.34 -22.43
C TYR A 110 -5.87 1.29 -23.51
N ASN A 111 -6.49 1.33 -24.69
CA ASN A 111 -6.04 2.20 -25.79
C ASN A 111 -6.19 3.69 -25.44
N ARG A 112 -7.22 4.05 -24.66
CA ARG A 112 -7.47 5.43 -24.25
C ARG A 112 -6.54 5.91 -23.12
N THR A 113 -6.32 5.07 -22.12
CA THR A 113 -5.67 5.49 -20.85
C THR A 113 -4.27 4.91 -20.65
N GLY A 114 -3.95 3.81 -21.33
CA GLY A 114 -2.77 3.00 -21.08
C GLY A 114 -2.85 2.14 -19.80
N SER A 115 -3.98 2.15 -19.08
CA SER A 115 -4.17 1.37 -17.87
C SER A 115 -4.39 -0.11 -18.18
N LYS A 116 -3.55 -0.98 -17.60
CA LYS A 116 -3.61 -2.42 -17.80
C LYS A 116 -4.50 -3.06 -16.73
N LEU A 117 -5.65 -3.58 -17.15
CA LEU A 117 -6.59 -4.31 -16.28
C LEU A 117 -6.55 -5.83 -16.50
N CYS A 118 -5.69 -6.32 -17.40
CA CYS A 118 -5.59 -7.74 -17.69
C CYS A 118 -4.36 -8.33 -17.03
N ARG A 119 -4.54 -9.46 -16.35
CA ARG A 119 -3.45 -10.35 -15.96
C ARG A 119 -3.27 -11.41 -17.04
N TYR A 120 -2.14 -11.40 -17.73
CA TYR A 120 -1.76 -12.51 -18.61
C TYR A 120 -1.04 -13.56 -17.76
N GLY A 121 -1.63 -14.75 -17.60
CA GLY A 121 -0.98 -15.88 -16.96
C GLY A 121 -1.91 -16.71 -16.08
N PHE A 122 -2.27 -17.89 -16.58
CA PHE A 122 -2.27 -19.14 -15.83
C PHE A 122 -1.18 -20.01 -16.44
#